data_AF-A0A7C5LG69-F1
#
_entry.id   AF-A0A7C5LG69-F1
#
_cell.length_a   1.000
_cell.length_b   1.000
_cell.length_c   1.000
_cell.angle_alpha   90.00
_cell.angle_beta   90.00
_cell.angle_gamma   90.00
#
_symmetry.space_group_name_H-M   'P 1'
#
loop_
_entity.id
_entity.type
_entity.pdbx_description
1 polymer ?
#
loop_
_entity_poly.entity_id
_entity_poly.type
_entity_poly.pdbx_seq_one_letter_code
_entity_poly.pdbx_strand_id
1 'polypeptide(L)'
;MLIRIIFLALLFYLIYLVVRFFQSLGEASRKSHSRPDSLPKKTMVKDEICNTYIPEEEALKENYRGQVHYFCSEECRKKFLAAKGKSV
;
A
#
# COMPACT_ATOMS: atom_id res chain seq x y z
N MET A 1 -5.59 -35.17 -47.47
CA MET A 1 -5.71 -35.63 -46.06
C MET A 1 -4.54 -35.14 -45.20
N LEU A 2 -3.28 -35.25 -45.66
CA LEU A 2 -2.09 -34.78 -44.93
C LEU A 2 -2.07 -33.25 -44.65
N ILE A 3 -2.51 -32.42 -45.60
CA ILE A 3 -2.54 -30.94 -45.47
C ILE A 3 -3.44 -30.48 -44.31
N ARG A 4 -4.55 -31.18 -44.06
CA ARG A 4 -5.46 -30.87 -42.94
C ARG A 4 -4.80 -31.15 -41.60
N ILE A 5 -3.98 -32.20 -41.51
CA ILE A 5 -3.23 -32.57 -40.29
C ILE A 5 -2.11 -31.54 -40.04
N ILE A 6 -1.39 -31.14 -41.08
CA ILE A 6 -0.34 -30.10 -40.98
C ILE A 6 -0.94 -28.77 -40.53
N PHE A 7 -2.10 -28.38 -41.08
CA PHE A 7 -2.79 -27.16 -40.68
C PHE A 7 -3.26 -27.20 -39.23
N LEU A 8 -3.79 -28.34 -38.75
CA LEU A 8 -4.19 -28.52 -37.36
C LEU A 8 -3.00 -28.47 -36.39
N ALA A 9 -1.87 -29.09 -36.75
CA ALA A 9 -0.64 -29.04 -35.97
C ALA A 9 -0.07 -27.61 -35.89
N LEU A 10 -0.06 -26.89 -37.03
CA LEU A 10 0.33 -25.48 -37.09
C LEU A 10 -0.60 -24.61 -36.23
N LEU A 11 -1.91 -24.82 -36.31
CA LEU A 11 -2.90 -24.08 -35.54
C LEU A 11 -2.70 -24.28 -34.03
N PHE A 12 -2.51 -25.53 -33.59
CA PHE A 12 -2.20 -25.83 -32.18
C PHE A 12 -0.90 -25.20 -31.73
N TYR A 13 0.14 -25.23 -32.58
CA TYR A 13 1.43 -24.62 -32.29
C TYR A 13 1.34 -23.08 -32.16
N LEU A 14 0.57 -22.43 -33.05
CA LEU A 14 0.32 -20.99 -32.96
C LEU A 14 -0.46 -20.62 -31.70
N ILE A 15 -1.49 -21.38 -31.33
CA ILE A 15 -2.23 -21.17 -30.08
C ILE A 15 -1.29 -21.32 -28.87
N TYR A 16 -0.44 -22.35 -28.87
CA TYR A 16 0.56 -22.56 -27.83
C TYR A 16 1.53 -21.37 -27.71
N LEU A 17 2.00 -20.83 -28.84
CA LEU A 17 2.89 -19.66 -28.86
C LEU A 17 2.20 -18.41 -28.31
N VAL A 18 0.95 -18.17 -28.71
CA VAL A 18 0.15 -17.05 -28.23
C VAL A 18 -0.10 -17.16 -26.72
N VAL A 19 -0.51 -18.33 -26.22
CA VAL A 19 -0.73 -18.55 -24.79
C VAL A 19 0.55 -18.31 -23.99
N ARG A 20 1.70 -18.85 -24.45
CA ARG A 20 3.01 -18.62 -23.82
C ARG A 20 3.40 -17.14 -23.80
N PHE A 21 3.11 -16.41 -24.87
CA PHE A 21 3.41 -14.99 -24.99
C PHE A 21 2.54 -14.13 -24.07
N PHE A 22 1.23 -14.40 -24.03
CA PHE A 22 0.30 -13.69 -23.14
C PHE A 22 0.56 -13.98 -21.65
N GLN A 23 0.98 -15.20 -21.30
CA GLN A 23 1.40 -15.51 -19.92
C GLN A 23 2.66 -14.72 -19.52
N SER A 24 3.66 -14.64 -20.40
CA SER A 24 4.89 -13.85 -20.20
C SER A 24 4.62 -12.34 -20.04
N LEU A 25 3.68 -11.80 -20.81
CA LEU A 25 3.29 -10.38 -20.73
C LEU A 25 2.51 -10.05 -19.45
N GLY A 26 1.73 -10.99 -18.92
CA GLY A 26 0.99 -10.83 -17.66
C GLY A 26 1.88 -10.77 -16.41
N GLU A 27 3.08 -11.36 -16.47
CA GLU A 27 4.07 -11.32 -15.38
C GLU A 27 4.98 -10.10 -15.44
N ALA A 28 5.21 -9.53 -16.63
CA ALA A 28 6.01 -8.31 -16.78
C ALA A 28 5.37 -7.07 -16.13
N SER A 29 4.04 -7.04 -15.98
CA SER A 29 3.32 -5.96 -15.28
C SER A 29 3.27 -6.13 -13.75
N ARG A 30 3.56 -7.34 -13.23
CA ARG A 30 3.70 -7.60 -11.79
C ARG A 30 5.12 -7.40 -11.26
N LYS A 31 6.03 -6.89 -12.10
CA LYS A 31 7.32 -6.31 -11.68
C LYS A 31 7.24 -4.78 -11.68
N SER A 32 6.17 -4.24 -11.10
CA SER A 32 6.19 -2.89 -10.56
C SER A 32 7.23 -2.86 -9.45
N HIS A 33 8.42 -2.36 -9.78
CA HIS A 33 9.40 -1.76 -8.89
C HIS A 33 9.26 -2.11 -7.39
N SER A 34 9.68 -3.32 -7.00
CA SER A 34 10.36 -3.45 -5.71
C SER A 34 11.74 -2.79 -5.87
N ARG A 35 11.76 -1.45 -5.77
CA ARG A 35 12.95 -0.75 -5.29
C ARG A 35 13.34 -1.42 -3.96
N PRO A 36 14.63 -1.55 -3.63
CA PRO A 36 15.01 -2.04 -2.31
C PRO A 36 14.34 -1.14 -1.29
N ASP A 37 13.38 -1.69 -0.54
CA ASP A 37 12.61 -1.03 0.53
C ASP A 37 13.54 -0.91 1.77
N SER A 38 14.73 -0.32 1.55
CA SER A 38 15.74 -0.04 2.57
C SER A 38 15.67 1.42 3.03
N LEU A 39 14.49 2.03 2.94
CA LEU A 39 14.14 3.14 3.79
C LEU A 39 13.22 2.56 4.87
N PRO A 40 13.50 2.75 6.17
CA PRO A 40 12.48 2.49 7.17
C PRO A 40 11.25 3.28 6.75
N LYS A 41 10.17 2.59 6.40
CA LYS A 41 8.86 3.22 6.25
C LYS A 41 8.51 3.80 7.60
N LYS A 42 8.93 5.05 7.83
CA LYS A 42 8.51 5.82 8.99
C LYS A 42 7.00 5.95 8.86
N THR A 43 6.27 5.19 9.68
CA THR A 43 4.81 5.29 9.76
C THR A 43 4.48 6.73 10.08
N MET A 44 3.83 7.43 9.16
CA MET A 44 3.37 8.78 9.41
C MET A 44 1.99 8.71 10.03
N VAL A 45 1.85 9.35 11.18
CA VAL A 45 0.57 9.51 11.89
C VAL A 45 0.10 10.94 11.75
N LYS A 46 -1.21 11.12 11.79
CA LYS A 46 -1.84 12.44 11.64
C LYS A 46 -2.26 12.96 13.02
N ASP A 47 -1.87 14.20 13.31
CA ASP A 47 -2.33 14.91 14.51
C ASP A 47 -3.80 15.35 14.36
N GLU A 48 -4.65 15.08 15.36
CA GLU A 48 -6.09 15.38 15.31
C GLU A 48 -6.46 16.87 15.49
N ILE A 49 -5.56 17.68 16.03
CA ILE A 49 -5.76 19.11 16.29
C ILE A 49 -5.29 19.95 15.10
N CYS A 50 -4.07 19.73 14.63
CA CYS A 50 -3.47 20.54 13.57
C CYS A 50 -3.48 19.88 12.20
N ASN A 51 -3.89 18.60 12.10
CA ASN A 51 -3.89 17.82 10.85
C ASN A 51 -2.50 17.63 10.21
N THR A 52 -1.43 17.88 10.95
CA THR A 52 -0.06 17.70 10.48
C THR A 52 0.31 16.22 10.49
N TYR A 53 1.00 15.77 9.44
CA TYR A 53 1.56 14.42 9.37
C TYR A 53 2.97 14.43 9.97
N ILE A 54 3.19 13.57 10.96
CA ILE A 54 4.44 13.45 11.69
C ILE A 54 4.86 11.98 11.79
N PRO A 55 6.16 11.68 11.91
CA PRO A 55 6.62 10.31 12.16
C PRO A 55 6.09 9.78 13.50
N GLU A 56 5.59 8.54 13.56
CA GLU A 56 5.07 7.91 14.78
C GLU A 56 6.10 7.87 15.92
N GLU A 57 7.37 7.77 15.57
CA GLU A 57 8.52 7.77 16.49
C GLU A 57 8.75 9.13 17.18
N GLU A 58 8.38 10.23 16.53
CA GLU A 58 8.50 11.60 17.04
C GLU A 58 7.18 12.12 17.63
N ALA A 59 6.06 11.41 17.36
CA ALA A 59 4.74 11.80 17.81
C ALA A 59 4.52 11.51 19.30
N LEU A 60 3.88 12.46 19.99
CA LEU A 60 3.39 12.24 21.35
C LEU A 60 2.16 11.36 21.33
N LYS A 61 2.22 10.22 22.01
CA LYS A 61 1.12 9.25 22.11
C LYS A 61 0.32 9.49 23.38
N GLU A 62 -0.99 9.64 23.26
CA GLU A 62 -1.92 9.69 24.39
C GLU A 62 -2.97 8.60 24.23
N ASN A 63 -3.23 7.83 25.28
CA ASN A 63 -4.35 6.90 25.30
C ASN A 63 -5.59 7.61 25.86
N TYR A 64 -6.60 7.84 25.02
CA TYR A 64 -7.87 8.42 25.43
C TYR A 64 -9.02 7.53 24.99
N ARG A 65 -9.89 7.13 25.93
CA ARG A 65 -11.04 6.21 25.70
C ARG A 65 -10.65 4.89 24.99
N GLY A 66 -9.46 4.37 25.26
CA GLY A 66 -8.98 3.11 24.68
C GLY A 66 -8.43 3.23 23.25
N GLN A 67 -8.30 4.46 22.72
CA GLN A 67 -7.66 4.74 21.43
C GLN A 67 -6.37 5.54 21.66
N VAL A 68 -5.33 5.18 20.91
CA VAL A 68 -4.06 5.91 20.93
C VAL A 68 -4.15 7.05 19.92
N HIS A 69 -4.11 8.27 20.42
CA HIS A 69 -4.07 9.49 19.64
C HIS A 69 -2.63 10.02 19.56
N TYR A 70 -2.29 10.57 18.41
CA TYR A 70 -0.95 11.09 18.12
C TYR A 70 -0.98 12.61 18.00
N PHE A 71 0.02 13.28 18.57
CA PHE A 71 0.13 14.73 18.54
C PHE A 71 1.54 15.19 18.16
N CYS A 72 1.62 16.31 17.42
CA CYS A 72 2.87 16.92 16.99
C CYS A 72 3.57 17.69 18.11
N SER A 73 2.84 18.10 19.15
CA SER A 73 3.38 18.86 20.27
C SER A 73 2.52 18.71 21.53
N GLU A 74 3.10 19.05 22.68
CA GLU A 74 2.37 19.05 23.95
C GLU A 74 1.18 20.01 23.94
N GLU A 75 1.26 21.09 23.16
CA GLU A 75 0.17 22.05 23.02
C GLU A 75 -1.05 21.42 22.33
N CYS A 76 -0.83 20.64 21.26
CA CYS A 76 -1.90 19.89 20.60
C CYS A 76 -2.52 18.88 21.56
N ARG A 77 -1.70 18.15 22.33
CA ARG A 77 -2.19 17.22 23.36
C ARG A 77 -3.05 17.94 24.42
N LYS A 78 -2.59 19.07 24.94
CA LYS A 78 -3.35 19.86 25.94
C LYS A 78 -4.66 20.38 25.36
N LYS A 79 -4.65 20.90 24.12
CA LYS A 79 -5.87 21.33 23.42
C LYS A 79 -6.86 20.18 23.21
N PHE A 80 -6.36 19.00 22.85
CA PHE A 80 -7.17 17.79 22.72
C PHE A 80 -7.83 17.39 24.04
N LEU A 81 -7.06 17.33 25.13
CA LEU A 81 -7.58 17.01 26.46
C LEU A 81 -8.57 18.08 26.95
N ALA A 82 -8.32 19.37 26.69
CA ALA A 82 -9.23 20.45 27.05
C ALA A 82 -10.53 20.44 26.24
N ALA A 83 -10.48 20.04 24.96
CA ALA A 83 -11.66 19.92 24.10
C ALA A 83 -12.50 18.68 24.46
N LYS A 84 -11.86 17.53 24.70
CA LYS A 84 -12.52 16.25 25.00
C LYS A 84 -12.88 16.08 26.48
N GLY A 85 -12.17 16.75 27.38
CA GLY A 85 -12.46 16.77 28.82
C GLY A 85 -13.68 17.61 29.21
N LYS A 86 -14.23 18.41 28.29
CA LYS A 86 -15.50 19.14 28.48
C LYS A 86 -16.74 18.32 28.14
N SER A 87 -16.58 17.05 27.77
CA SER A 87 -17.67 16.11 27.52
C SER A 87 -17.87 15.20 28.74
N VAL A 88 -18.24 15.80 29.87
CA VAL A 88 -18.81 15.10 31.03
C VAL A 88 -20.26 15.56 31.16
#